data_AF-A0A947T8S2-F1
#
_entry.id   AF-A0A947T8S2-F1
#
_cell.length_a   1.000
_cell.length_b   1.000
_cell.length_c   1.000
_cell.angle_alpha   90.00
_cell.angle_beta   90.00
_cell.angle_gamma   90.00
#
_symmetry.space_group_name_H-M   'P 1'
#
loop_
_entity.id
_entity.type
_entity.pdbx_description
1 polymer ?
#
loop_
_entity_poly.entity_id
_entity_poly.type
_entity_poly.pdbx_seq_one_letter_code
_entity_poly.pdbx_strand_id
1 'polypeptide(L)'
;SPPPIRPTPPISPAMSERPGDRPSRSAERHREIGEAVGHAVVSGAFFGSLMAGLLLGWIADHFLGTRPVFIVIGIAAGAVVGFWRMWVDYGRAG
;
A
#
# COMPACT_ATOMS: atom_id res chain seq x y z
N SER A 1 -14.29 -0.96 70.19
CA SER A 1 -14.25 -1.97 69.11
C SER A 1 -13.01 -1.79 68.27
N PRO A 2 -12.25 -2.85 67.97
CA PRO A 2 -11.15 -2.75 67.00
C PRO A 2 -11.69 -2.47 65.59
N PRO A 3 -10.93 -1.81 64.72
CA PRO A 3 -11.34 -1.55 63.34
C PRO A 3 -11.43 -2.86 62.53
N PRO A 4 -12.33 -2.95 61.54
CA PRO A 4 -12.46 -4.12 60.69
C PRO A 4 -11.19 -4.32 59.85
N ILE A 5 -10.60 -5.51 59.93
CA ILE A 5 -9.46 -5.93 59.11
C ILE A 5 -9.97 -6.04 57.66
N ARG A 6 -9.54 -5.14 56.78
CA ARG A 6 -9.81 -5.30 55.34
C ARG A 6 -9.06 -6.56 54.85
N PRO A 7 -9.73 -7.48 54.14
CA PRO A 7 -9.00 -8.51 53.42
C PRO A 7 -8.07 -7.83 52.42
N THR A 8 -6.77 -8.09 52.54
CA THR A 8 -5.82 -7.77 51.48
C THR A 8 -6.31 -8.46 50.20
N PRO A 9 -6.35 -7.77 49.06
CA PRO A 9 -6.63 -8.44 47.80
C PRO A 9 -5.62 -9.58 47.64
N PRO A 10 -6.02 -10.74 47.09
CA PRO A 10 -5.05 -11.76 46.74
C PRO A 10 -3.98 -11.09 45.90
N ILE A 11 -2.71 -11.35 46.22
CA ILE A 11 -1.61 -11.04 45.33
C ILE A 11 -1.91 -11.87 44.09
N SER A 12 -2.65 -11.31 43.13
CA SER A 12 -2.80 -11.89 41.81
C SER A 12 -1.37 -12.17 41.38
N PRO A 13 -1.00 -13.43 41.09
CA PRO A 13 0.30 -13.72 40.53
C PRO A 13 0.42 -12.74 39.38
N ALA A 14 1.41 -11.84 39.46
CA ALA A 14 1.72 -10.94 38.38
C ALA A 14 1.74 -11.82 37.15
N MET A 15 0.69 -11.67 36.33
CA MET A 15 0.54 -12.39 35.09
C MET A 15 1.83 -12.08 34.38
N SER A 16 2.70 -13.08 34.32
CA SER A 16 3.93 -13.03 33.57
C SER A 16 3.47 -12.98 32.12
N GLU A 17 3.04 -11.79 31.68
CA GLU A 17 3.14 -11.36 30.31
C GLU A 17 4.61 -11.54 30.00
N ARG A 18 4.98 -12.69 29.43
CA ARG A 18 6.30 -12.90 28.86
C ARG A 18 6.51 -11.72 27.91
N PRO A 19 7.48 -10.82 28.17
CA PRO A 19 7.80 -9.74 27.27
C PRO A 19 8.51 -10.36 26.07
N GLY A 20 7.75 -10.87 25.10
CA GLY A 20 8.29 -11.62 23.96
C GLY A 20 7.35 -11.72 22.77
N ASP A 21 6.03 -11.67 22.96
CA ASP A 21 5.07 -11.96 21.87
C ASP A 21 4.44 -10.71 21.22
N ARG A 22 4.66 -9.50 21.76
CA ARG A 22 4.22 -8.26 21.10
C ARG A 22 5.35 -7.81 20.16
N PRO A 23 5.13 -7.72 18.83
CA PRO A 23 6.10 -7.09 17.95
C PRO A 23 6.44 -5.71 18.51
N SER A 24 7.73 -5.36 18.52
CA SER A 24 8.15 -4.05 19.02
C SER A 24 7.40 -2.97 18.24
N ARG A 25 6.97 -1.91 18.92
CA ARG A 25 6.23 -0.80 18.29
C ARG A 25 6.96 -0.24 17.05
N SER A 26 8.28 -0.36 17.02
CA SER A 26 9.13 -0.06 15.86
C SER A 26 8.98 -1.07 14.71
N ALA A 27 8.93 -2.38 14.97
CA ALA A 27 8.68 -3.40 13.95
C ALA A 27 7.28 -3.29 13.34
N GLU A 28 6.27 -2.97 14.15
CA GLU A 28 4.90 -2.74 13.68
C GLU A 28 4.82 -1.49 12.79
N ARG A 29 5.43 -0.38 13.22
CA ARG A 29 5.53 0.84 12.42
C ARG A 29 6.31 0.64 11.11
N HIS A 30 7.37 -0.17 11.11
CA HIS A 30 8.13 -0.50 9.90
C HIS A 30 7.30 -1.34 8.91
N ARG A 31 6.46 -2.26 9.42
CA ARG A 31 5.51 -3.02 8.60
C ARG A 31 4.46 -2.12 7.97
N GLU A 32 3.84 -1.26 8.77
CA GLU A 32 2.84 -0.29 8.31
C GLU A 32 3.41 0.64 7.22
N ILE A 33 4.62 1.17 7.42
CA ILE A 33 5.32 1.97 6.41
C ILE A 33 5.60 1.13 5.15
N GLY A 34 6.05 -0.12 5.30
CA GLY A 34 6.31 -1.02 4.18
C GLY A 34 5.07 -1.31 3.35
N GLU A 35 3.92 -1.55 3.99
CA GLU A 35 2.63 -1.78 3.33
C GLU A 35 2.12 -0.53 2.61
N ALA A 36 2.22 0.64 3.25
CA ALA A 36 1.83 1.92 2.65
C ALA A 36 2.69 2.26 1.43
N VAL A 37 4.02 2.07 1.53
CA VAL A 37 4.95 2.27 0.41
C VAL A 37 4.67 1.28 -0.71
N GLY A 38 4.41 0.01 -0.39
CA GLY A 38 4.03 -1.00 -1.38
C GLY A 38 2.79 -0.60 -2.18
N HIS A 39 1.74 -0.15 -1.49
CA HIS A 39 0.51 0.34 -2.15
C HIS A 39 0.77 1.59 -3.02
N ALA A 40 1.59 2.52 -2.53
CA ALA A 40 1.93 3.73 -3.27
C ALA A 40 2.74 3.43 -4.54
N VAL A 41 3.67 2.46 -4.49
CA VAL A 41 4.49 2.08 -5.64
C VAL A 41 3.64 1.41 -6.72
N VAL A 42 2.75 0.49 -6.35
CA VAL A 42 1.87 -0.20 -7.31
C VAL A 42 0.90 0.78 -7.98
N SER A 43 0.25 1.64 -7.20
CA SER A 43 -0.67 2.65 -7.73
C SER A 43 0.06 3.72 -8.57
N GLY A 44 1.25 4.14 -8.15
CA GLY A 44 2.09 5.07 -8.87
C GLY A 44 2.57 4.53 -10.22
N ALA A 45 2.91 3.24 -10.31
CA ALA A 45 3.32 2.62 -11.57
C ALA A 45 2.18 2.58 -12.60
N PHE A 46 0.95 2.29 -12.16
CA PHE A 46 -0.24 2.31 -13.02
C PHE A 46 -0.58 3.73 -13.49
N PHE A 47 -0.58 4.70 -12.56
CA PHE A 47 -0.80 6.10 -12.92
C PHE A 47 0.28 6.61 -13.89
N GLY A 48 1.54 6.22 -13.65
CA GLY A 48 2.66 6.54 -14.53
C GLY A 48 2.48 6.01 -15.95
N SER A 49 1.96 4.80 -16.14
CA SER A 49 1.72 4.25 -17.49
C SER A 49 0.58 4.94 -18.22
N LEU A 50 -0.49 5.34 -17.50
CA LEU A 50 -1.56 6.19 -18.03
C LEU A 50 -1.03 7.54 -18.51
N MET A 51 -0.25 8.22 -17.65
CA MET A 51 0.32 9.52 -17.99
C MET A 51 1.31 9.44 -19.14
N ALA A 52 2.14 8.40 -19.19
CA ALA A 52 3.04 8.16 -20.31
C ALA A 52 2.27 7.96 -21.64
N GLY A 53 1.22 7.13 -21.62
CA GLY A 53 0.37 6.91 -22.79
C GLY A 53 -0.36 8.16 -23.26
N LEU A 54 -0.91 8.94 -22.32
CA LEU A 54 -1.55 10.23 -22.61
C LEU A 54 -0.56 11.21 -23.24
N LEU A 55 0.63 11.35 -22.66
CA LEU A 55 1.61 12.32 -23.12
C LEU A 55 2.17 11.94 -24.50
N LEU A 56 2.45 10.64 -24.71
CA LEU A 56 2.88 10.12 -25.99
C LEU A 56 1.80 10.30 -27.06
N GLY A 57 0.54 9.99 -26.72
CA GLY A 57 -0.60 10.19 -27.60
C GLY A 57 -0.84 11.65 -27.96
N TRP A 58 -0.66 12.56 -26.99
CA TRP A 58 -0.78 14.00 -27.21
C TRP A 58 0.32 14.53 -28.13
N ILE A 59 1.58 14.11 -27.92
CA ILE A 59 2.69 14.46 -28.79
C ILE A 59 2.42 13.98 -30.22
N ALA A 60 1.97 12.73 -30.37
CA ALA A 60 1.62 12.17 -31.67
C ALA A 60 0.47 12.94 -32.35
N ASP A 61 -0.63 13.22 -31.64
CA ASP A 61 -1.75 13.97 -32.20
C ASP A 61 -1.32 15.38 -32.64
N HIS A 62 -0.48 16.04 -31.85
CA HIS A 62 0.03 17.38 -32.18
C HIS A 62 0.94 17.36 -33.41
N PHE A 63 1.79 16.35 -33.55
CA PHE A 63 2.74 16.26 -34.66
C PHE A 63 2.09 15.84 -35.98
N LEU A 64 1.08 14.96 -35.93
CA LEU A 64 0.36 14.49 -37.12
C LEU A 64 -0.85 15.36 -37.49
N GLY A 65 -1.18 16.38 -36.68
CA GLY A 65 -2.36 17.23 -36.90
C GLY A 65 -3.68 16.46 -36.81
N THR A 66 -3.69 15.31 -36.14
CA THR A 66 -4.88 14.48 -36.01
C THR A 66 -5.81 15.03 -34.92
N ARG A 67 -7.11 14.75 -35.07
CA ARG A 67 -8.09 14.86 -33.97
C ARG A 67 -7.63 13.94 -32.82
N PRO A 68 -8.09 14.08 -31.56
CA PRO A 68 -7.50 13.44 -30.38
C PRO A 68 -7.66 11.90 -30.36
N VAL A 69 -7.01 11.23 -31.30
CA VAL A 69 -7.13 9.80 -31.59
C VAL A 69 -5.95 9.09 -30.96
N PHE A 70 -4.73 9.59 -31.15
CA PHE A 70 -3.55 9.02 -30.53
C PHE A 70 -3.55 9.21 -29.01
N ILE A 71 -4.16 10.27 -28.47
CA ILE A 71 -4.41 10.43 -27.03
C ILE A 71 -5.28 9.28 -26.51
N VAL A 72 -6.40 8.99 -27.17
CA VAL A 72 -7.32 7.93 -26.74
C VAL A 72 -6.66 6.55 -26.83
N ILE A 73 -5.98 6.28 -27.95
CA ILE A 73 -5.22 5.03 -28.14
C ILE A 73 -4.10 4.93 -27.09
N GLY A 74 -3.38 6.01 -26.84
CA GLY A 74 -2.28 6.09 -25.89
C GLY A 74 -2.73 5.83 -24.45
N ILE A 75 -3.83 6.46 -24.02
CA ILE A 75 -4.44 6.20 -22.70
C ILE A 75 -4.87 4.73 -22.58
N ALA A 76 -5.55 4.19 -23.60
CA ALA A 76 -5.98 2.80 -23.59
C ALA A 76 -4.79 1.84 -23.52
N ALA A 77 -3.74 2.08 -24.31
CA ALA A 77 -2.50 1.30 -24.27
C ALA A 77 -1.80 1.42 -22.91
N GLY A 78 -1.73 2.63 -22.34
CA GLY A 78 -1.15 2.88 -21.01
C GLY A 78 -1.90 2.16 -19.89
N ALA A 79 -3.23 2.10 -19.97
CA ALA A 79 -4.07 1.34 -19.04
C ALA A 79 -3.84 -0.18 -19.17
N VAL A 80 -3.78 -0.70 -20.40
CA VAL A 80 -3.50 -2.13 -20.66
C VAL A 80 -2.13 -2.52 -20.12
N VAL A 81 -1.09 -1.72 -20.40
CA VAL A 81 0.26 -1.98 -19.90
C VAL A 81 0.31 -1.91 -18.37
N GLY A 82 -0.32 -0.91 -17.76
CA GLY A 82 -0.38 -0.77 -16.31
C GLY A 82 -1.07 -1.96 -15.65
N PHE A 83 -2.21 -2.39 -16.20
CA PHE A 83 -2.95 -3.55 -15.71
C PHE A 83 -2.16 -4.86 -15.90
N TRP A 84 -1.52 -5.03 -17.06
CA TRP A 84 -0.66 -6.20 -17.32
C TRP A 84 0.48 -6.31 -16.32
N ARG A 85 1.15 -5.19 -16.00
CA ARG A 85 2.22 -5.16 -14.99
C ARG A 85 1.68 -5.55 -13.62
N MET A 86 0.53 -4.98 -13.22
CA MET A 86 -0.11 -5.31 -11.95
C MET A 86 -0.47 -6.80 -11.86
N TRP A 87 -1.00 -7.38 -12.94
CA TRP A 87 -1.33 -8.81 -13.02
C TRP A 87 -0.09 -9.70 -12.89
N VAL A 88 0.97 -9.38 -13.63
CA VAL A 88 2.22 -10.14 -13.61
C VAL A 88 2.93 -10.04 -12.26
N ASP A 89 2.93 -8.87 -11.63
CA ASP A 89 3.53 -8.68 -10.31
C ASP A 89 2.73 -9.42 -9.22
N TYR A 90 1.40 -9.50 -9.35
CA TYR A 90 0.56 -10.35 -8.49
C TYR A 90 0.92 -11.83 -8.63
N GLY A 91 1.12 -12.31 -9.87
CA GLY A 91 1.48 -13.71 -10.14
C GLY A 91 2.89 -14.12 -9.67
N ARG A 92 3.78 -13.16 -9.37
CA ARG A 92 5.10 -13.44 -8.77
C ARG A 92 5.11 -13.40 -7.25
N ALA A 93 4.06 -12.88 -6.63
CA ALA A 93 3.94 -12.72 -5.18
C ALA A 93 3.20 -13.87 -4.48
N GLY A 94 2.60 -14.79 -5.24
CA GLY A 94 1.98 -16.04 -4.76
C GLY A 94 2.83 -17.25 -5.09
#